data_AF-A0A329E9E2-F1
#
_entry.id   AF-A0A329E9E2-F1
#
_cell.length_a   1.000
_cell.length_b   1.000
_cell.length_c   1.000
_cell.angle_alpha   90.00
_cell.angle_beta   90.00
_cell.angle_gamma   90.00
#
_symmetry.space_group_name_H-M   'P 1'
#
loop_
_entity.id
_entity.type
_entity.pdbx_description
1 polymer ?
#
loop_
_entity_poly.entity_id
_entity_poly.type
_entity_poly.pdbx_seq_one_letter_code
_entity_poly.pdbx_strand_id
1 'polypeptide(L)'
;MRYSKIIVAFLIACALITAGIVTFYSYRYDQVQDTSNHRSIREAINQLSYSEQEYRNLRDQVFSTISLLSHGRSAYNYIESPNLVTRNQLQMALASTANGQKWFDGIGFIDVKGVDTVHVDYLPSIHRTKALDDVVDISQTSFFQYAQSLAEDEVGVWAEELASDPDTFTKPYTPTILVISPVSVLGARKGYIVISVDMSMMVDKLNYSPKNDLTPAIVGSNGYMVTGKNMLPFYGDMTNQYHGFDLATFFPKTWEVMQAQASDHNYLMEDMNLIVFKPIDKFFGQNIHLVIRFTPKQLYDRARHELNDVVKEGFFVFMIMLVFALPTVSMSLHYYHRNIESKLARAALDGMTAVMISDKSHQVIMVNREFETMIGLSSKEVRGHNALKTLLSHNGMEFILNVLEQVDQNNLWEGEVECVTPEGQLLTTIMRIQAIIEAGKVSYYITSIVDITERKELENRLRELSEKDSLTHLWNRRKFERELTLQTQLVERYPDDYSVCLCLIDIDYFKRVNDEQGHDQGDKVIVKVSDVLSEKLRVTDFLARIGGEEFAVIMPHTSTPEAQLVVERLRQAIELDESLTITISAGISDLSQDSTRSYKCADIALYESKTLGRNQVSLCLTTDEVA
;
A
#
# COMPACT_ATOMS: atom_id res chain seq x y z
N MET A 1 -17.62 11.01 -8.34
CA MET A 1 -16.89 11.08 -9.65
C MET A 1 -15.72 12.08 -9.68
N ARG A 2 -15.81 13.32 -9.17
CA ARG A 2 -14.74 14.33 -9.32
C ARG A 2 -13.40 13.97 -8.64
N TYR A 3 -13.43 13.28 -7.49
CA TYR A 3 -12.23 12.93 -6.72
C TYR A 3 -11.48 11.69 -7.24
N SER A 4 -12.19 10.73 -7.84
CA SER A 4 -11.56 9.60 -8.54
C SER A 4 -10.63 10.08 -9.66
N LYS A 5 -11.01 11.14 -10.39
CA LYS A 5 -10.15 11.75 -11.41
C LYS A 5 -8.87 12.37 -10.84
N ILE A 6 -8.92 12.94 -9.64
CA ILE A 6 -7.74 13.55 -8.99
C ILE A 6 -6.78 12.46 -8.52
N ILE A 7 -7.27 11.39 -7.89
CA ILE A 7 -6.44 10.26 -7.47
C ILE A 7 -5.79 9.59 -8.68
N VAL A 8 -6.57 9.37 -9.74
CA VAL A 8 -6.04 8.81 -11.00
C VAL A 8 -4.99 9.73 -11.62
N ALA A 9 -5.23 11.05 -11.67
CA ALA A 9 -4.24 12.01 -12.16
C ALA A 9 -2.95 12.02 -11.33
N PHE A 10 -3.06 11.91 -10.00
CA PHE A 10 -1.91 11.81 -9.11
C PHE A 10 -1.11 10.52 -9.34
N LEU A 11 -1.80 9.37 -9.47
CA LEU A 11 -1.15 8.09 -9.77
C LEU A 11 -0.43 8.11 -11.12
N ILE A 12 -1.05 8.73 -12.14
CA ILE A 12 -0.43 8.92 -13.45
C ILE A 12 0.82 9.81 -13.33
N ALA A 13 0.75 10.90 -12.57
CA ALA A 13 1.90 11.78 -12.34
C ALA A 13 3.05 11.04 -11.64
N CYS A 14 2.76 10.28 -10.58
CA CYS A 14 3.75 9.43 -9.91
C CYS A 14 4.36 8.39 -10.86
N ALA A 15 3.56 7.74 -11.69
CA ALA A 15 4.04 6.77 -12.68
C ALA A 15 4.97 7.41 -13.71
N LEU A 16 4.61 8.60 -14.23
CA LEU A 16 5.43 9.35 -15.19
C LEU A 16 6.76 9.79 -14.57
N ILE A 17 6.74 10.30 -13.33
CA ILE A 17 7.94 10.69 -12.60
C ILE A 17 8.85 9.47 -12.37
N THR A 18 8.26 8.34 -11.94
CA THR A 18 9.01 7.10 -11.70
C THR A 18 9.64 6.58 -12.99
N ALA A 19 8.90 6.59 -14.10
CA ALA A 19 9.42 6.22 -15.42
C ALA A 19 10.60 7.12 -15.83
N GLY A 20 10.48 8.45 -15.64
CA GLY A 20 11.55 9.40 -15.92
C GLY A 20 12.84 9.13 -15.13
N ILE A 21 12.73 8.81 -13.85
CA ILE A 21 13.88 8.44 -13.00
C ILE A 21 14.52 7.15 -13.48
N VAL A 22 13.72 6.12 -13.75
CA VAL A 22 14.24 4.82 -14.21
C VAL A 22 14.98 5.00 -15.54
N THR A 23 14.42 5.76 -16.49
CA THR A 23 15.09 6.08 -17.75
C THR A 23 16.39 6.86 -17.52
N PHE A 24 16.38 7.85 -16.62
CA PHE A 24 17.59 8.63 -16.29
C PHE A 24 18.71 7.75 -15.70
N TYR A 25 18.39 6.88 -14.73
CA TYR A 25 19.38 6.01 -14.11
C TYR A 25 19.84 4.88 -15.03
N SER A 26 18.99 4.41 -15.95
CA SER A 26 19.40 3.49 -17.02
C SER A 26 20.42 4.16 -17.94
N TYR A 27 20.16 5.41 -18.36
CA TYR A 27 21.11 6.17 -19.17
C TYR A 27 22.44 6.42 -18.44
N ARG A 28 22.40 6.73 -17.14
CA ARG A 28 23.60 6.88 -16.31
C ARG A 28 24.39 5.60 -16.17
N TYR A 29 23.71 4.45 -16.07
CA TYR A 29 24.35 3.14 -16.02
C TYR A 29 25.20 2.89 -17.28
N ASP A 30 24.61 3.09 -18.45
CA ASP A 30 25.30 2.93 -19.74
C ASP A 30 26.48 3.91 -19.85
N GLN A 31 26.28 5.17 -19.45
CA GLN A 31 27.33 6.20 -19.46
C GLN A 31 28.54 5.81 -18.59
N VAL A 32 28.32 5.24 -17.40
CA VAL A 32 29.40 4.79 -16.52
C VAL A 32 30.14 3.60 -17.13
N GLN A 33 29.42 2.66 -17.74
CA GLN A 33 30.04 1.53 -18.41
C GLN A 33 30.94 1.97 -19.58
N ASP A 34 30.45 2.88 -20.43
CA ASP A 34 31.24 3.45 -21.54
C ASP A 34 32.47 4.21 -21.05
N THR A 35 32.31 5.01 -19.98
CA THR A 35 33.42 5.76 -19.39
C THR A 35 34.49 4.82 -18.82
N SER A 36 34.07 3.75 -18.13
CA SER A 36 34.96 2.73 -17.59
C SER A 36 35.68 1.94 -18.69
N ASN A 37 34.98 1.62 -19.79
CA ASN A 37 35.56 0.97 -20.96
C ASN A 37 36.63 1.86 -21.61
N HIS A 38 36.34 3.14 -21.84
CA HIS A 38 37.31 4.10 -22.38
C HIS A 38 38.54 4.28 -21.47
N ARG A 39 38.36 4.26 -20.15
CA ARG A 39 39.48 4.27 -19.19
C ARG A 39 40.33 3.01 -19.32
N SER A 40 39.69 1.84 -19.44
CA SER A 40 40.36 0.55 -19.62
C SER A 40 41.15 0.49 -20.94
N ILE A 41 40.59 1.04 -22.03
CA ILE A 41 41.29 1.20 -23.31
C ILE A 41 42.55 2.03 -23.12
N ARG A 42 42.45 3.19 -22.46
CA ARG A 42 43.59 4.09 -22.25
C ARG A 42 44.68 3.44 -21.40
N GLU A 43 44.31 2.75 -20.33
CA GLU A 43 45.25 1.99 -19.50
C GLU A 43 45.97 0.90 -20.30
N ALA A 44 45.24 0.14 -21.12
CA ALA A 44 45.82 -0.88 -21.99
C ALA A 44 46.75 -0.28 -23.05
N ILE A 45 46.38 0.82 -23.72
CA ILE A 45 47.26 1.49 -24.69
C ILE A 45 48.56 1.98 -24.04
N ASN A 46 48.47 2.54 -22.83
CA ASN A 46 49.65 2.96 -22.06
C ASN A 46 50.54 1.76 -21.72
N GLN A 47 49.93 0.66 -21.27
CA GLN A 47 50.62 -0.61 -21.02
C GLN A 47 51.32 -1.14 -22.26
N LEU A 48 50.63 -1.23 -23.40
CA LEU A 48 51.22 -1.70 -24.65
C LEU A 48 52.36 -0.80 -25.13
N SER A 49 52.25 0.52 -24.91
CA SER A 49 53.32 1.47 -25.27
C SER A 49 54.54 1.34 -24.37
N TYR A 50 54.34 1.09 -23.06
CA TYR A 50 55.45 0.73 -22.17
C TYR A 50 56.10 -0.57 -22.61
N SER A 51 55.30 -1.61 -22.88
CA SER A 51 55.81 -2.93 -23.29
C SER A 51 56.61 -2.86 -24.59
N GLU A 52 56.22 -2.03 -25.55
CA GLU A 52 57.00 -1.78 -26.76
C GLU A 52 58.35 -1.11 -26.45
N GLN A 53 58.36 -0.06 -25.62
CA GLN A 53 59.59 0.63 -25.25
C GLN A 53 60.54 -0.29 -24.48
N GLU A 54 60.00 -1.06 -23.52
CA GLU A 54 60.77 -2.00 -22.72
C GLU A 54 61.30 -3.15 -23.56
N TYR A 55 60.52 -3.62 -24.54
CA TYR A 55 61.01 -4.57 -25.54
C TYR A 55 62.23 -4.02 -26.30
N ARG A 56 62.17 -2.76 -26.80
CA ARG A 56 63.30 -2.13 -27.49
C ARG A 56 64.53 -2.06 -26.59
N ASN A 57 64.36 -1.66 -25.33
CA ASN A 57 65.43 -1.62 -24.34
C ASN A 57 66.07 -3.01 -24.13
N LEU A 58 65.25 -4.05 -23.93
CA LEU A 58 65.71 -5.41 -23.72
C LEU A 58 66.43 -5.97 -24.96
N ARG A 59 65.88 -5.76 -26.15
CA ARG A 59 66.50 -6.16 -27.42
C ARG A 59 67.88 -5.51 -27.59
N ASP A 60 67.95 -4.19 -27.41
CA ASP A 60 69.20 -3.44 -27.55
C ASP A 60 70.23 -3.90 -26.50
N GLN A 61 69.77 -4.28 -25.31
CA GLN A 61 70.59 -4.88 -24.26
C GLN A 61 71.14 -6.27 -24.68
N VAL A 62 70.33 -7.16 -25.26
CA VAL A 62 70.84 -8.46 -25.76
C VAL A 62 71.86 -8.24 -26.89
N PHE A 63 71.53 -7.38 -27.85
CA PHE A 63 72.37 -7.12 -29.01
C PHE A 63 73.71 -6.50 -28.61
N SER A 64 73.69 -5.59 -27.64
CA SER A 64 74.92 -5.03 -27.07
C SER A 64 75.72 -6.09 -26.31
N THR A 65 75.04 -6.93 -25.52
CA THR A 65 75.69 -7.99 -24.72
C THR A 65 76.36 -9.03 -25.62
N ILE A 66 75.66 -9.53 -26.63
CA ILE A 66 76.20 -10.53 -27.54
C ILE A 66 77.35 -9.97 -28.38
N SER A 67 77.24 -8.71 -28.82
CA SER A 67 78.31 -8.02 -29.55
C SER A 67 79.57 -7.84 -28.69
N LEU A 68 79.40 -7.50 -27.39
CA LEU A 68 80.53 -7.42 -26.45
C LEU A 68 81.17 -8.78 -26.18
N LEU A 69 80.38 -9.86 -26.13
CA LEU A 69 80.90 -11.21 -25.96
C LEU A 69 81.63 -11.70 -27.21
N SER A 70 81.09 -11.46 -28.41
CA SER A 70 81.69 -11.88 -29.68
C SER A 70 83.01 -11.15 -29.96
N HIS A 71 83.12 -9.88 -29.59
CA HIS A 71 84.37 -9.10 -29.70
C HIS A 71 85.24 -9.14 -28.43
N GLY A 72 84.84 -9.93 -27.44
CA GLY A 72 85.48 -10.00 -26.13
C GLY A 72 86.83 -10.71 -26.16
N ARG A 73 87.74 -10.31 -25.26
CA ARG A 73 89.08 -10.92 -25.17
C ARG A 73 89.04 -12.42 -24.84
N SER A 74 88.07 -12.87 -24.06
CA SER A 74 87.93 -14.28 -23.69
C SER A 74 87.59 -15.16 -24.90
N ALA A 75 86.72 -14.68 -25.81
CA ALA A 75 86.41 -15.39 -27.05
C ALA A 75 87.63 -15.43 -27.97
N TYR A 76 88.33 -14.30 -28.12
CA TYR A 76 89.57 -14.22 -28.90
C TYR A 76 90.65 -15.19 -28.40
N ASN A 77 90.95 -15.20 -27.10
CA ASN A 77 91.96 -16.07 -26.51
C ASN A 77 91.62 -17.56 -26.69
N TYR A 78 90.34 -17.93 -26.59
CA TYR A 78 89.89 -19.30 -26.80
C TYR A 78 90.08 -19.75 -28.24
N ILE A 79 89.76 -18.88 -29.21
CA ILE A 79 89.94 -19.14 -30.63
C ILE A 79 91.42 -19.25 -31.02
N GLU A 80 92.27 -18.37 -30.49
CA GLU A 80 93.72 -18.36 -30.78
C GLU A 80 94.44 -19.57 -30.20
N SER A 81 94.02 -20.06 -29.04
CA SER A 81 94.66 -21.19 -28.33
C SER A 81 93.62 -22.03 -27.58
N PRO A 82 92.87 -22.90 -28.27
CA PRO A 82 91.82 -23.71 -27.64
C PRO A 82 92.43 -24.76 -26.71
N ASN A 83 92.42 -24.49 -25.41
CA ASN A 83 92.88 -25.39 -24.36
C ASN A 83 92.00 -25.23 -23.11
N LEU A 84 92.24 -26.05 -22.08
CA LEU A 84 91.40 -26.04 -20.87
C LEU A 84 91.40 -24.69 -20.14
N VAL A 85 92.52 -23.95 -20.17
CA VAL A 85 92.64 -22.64 -19.50
C VAL A 85 91.79 -21.59 -20.22
N THR A 86 91.94 -21.47 -21.54
CA THR A 86 91.18 -20.50 -22.35
C THR A 86 89.71 -20.86 -22.44
N ARG A 87 89.36 -22.16 -22.45
CA ARG A 87 87.99 -22.66 -22.31
C ARG A 87 87.35 -22.17 -21.02
N ASN A 88 88.04 -22.36 -19.89
CA ASN A 88 87.54 -21.93 -18.57
C ASN A 88 87.40 -20.40 -18.49
N GLN A 89 88.30 -19.62 -19.11
CA GLN A 89 88.18 -18.16 -19.17
C GLN A 89 86.95 -17.69 -19.95
N LEU A 90 86.67 -18.30 -21.11
CA LEU A 90 85.47 -18.03 -21.87
C LEU A 90 84.23 -18.43 -21.07
N GLN A 91 84.20 -19.64 -20.54
CA GLN A 91 83.10 -20.16 -19.72
C GLN A 91 82.79 -19.25 -18.52
N MET A 92 83.81 -18.73 -17.82
CA MET A 92 83.61 -17.78 -16.72
C MET A 92 82.98 -16.45 -17.18
N ALA A 93 83.39 -15.95 -18.35
CA ALA A 93 82.80 -14.73 -18.93
C ALA A 93 81.32 -14.94 -19.32
N LEU A 94 81.01 -16.09 -19.95
CA LEU A 94 79.64 -16.46 -20.29
C LEU A 94 78.79 -16.62 -19.02
N ALA A 95 79.29 -17.35 -18.02
CA ALA A 95 78.62 -17.55 -16.74
C ALA A 95 78.38 -16.24 -15.98
N SER A 96 79.35 -15.33 -15.97
CA SER A 96 79.17 -14.03 -15.33
C SER A 96 78.08 -13.20 -16.02
N THR A 97 77.99 -13.30 -17.34
CA THR A 97 76.97 -12.58 -18.13
C THR A 97 75.59 -13.17 -17.89
N ALA A 98 75.44 -14.50 -17.96
CA ALA A 98 74.19 -15.19 -17.69
C ALA A 98 73.68 -14.94 -16.25
N ASN A 99 74.56 -14.93 -15.24
CA ASN A 99 74.17 -14.58 -13.87
C ASN A 99 73.71 -13.11 -13.72
N GLY A 100 74.26 -12.19 -14.53
CA GLY A 100 73.84 -10.79 -14.56
C GLY A 100 72.49 -10.59 -15.28
N GLN A 101 72.16 -11.47 -16.22
CA GLN A 101 70.94 -11.42 -17.03
C GLN A 101 70.07 -12.66 -16.79
N LYS A 102 69.32 -12.65 -15.69
CA LYS A 102 68.49 -13.79 -15.22
C LYS A 102 67.40 -14.30 -16.18
N TRP A 103 67.28 -13.72 -17.37
CA TRP A 103 66.28 -14.02 -18.39
C TRP A 103 66.94 -14.61 -19.65
N PHE A 104 68.24 -14.88 -19.59
CA PHE A 104 68.94 -15.73 -20.54
C PHE A 104 68.87 -17.16 -20.01
N ASP A 105 68.38 -18.08 -20.83
CA ASP A 105 68.36 -19.52 -20.55
C ASP A 105 69.77 -20.10 -20.59
N GLY A 106 70.60 -19.62 -21.51
CA GLY A 106 71.95 -20.10 -21.68
C GLY A 106 72.76 -19.24 -22.65
N ILE A 107 74.08 -19.39 -22.58
CA ILE A 107 75.02 -18.74 -23.51
C ILE A 107 76.06 -19.78 -23.96
N GLY A 108 76.24 -19.90 -25.27
CA GLY A 108 77.11 -20.88 -25.91
C GLY A 108 78.12 -20.29 -26.89
N PHE A 109 79.18 -21.05 -27.17
CA PHE A 109 80.12 -20.80 -28.26
C PHE A 109 80.18 -22.01 -29.20
N ILE A 110 79.75 -21.78 -30.44
CA ILE A 110 79.71 -22.78 -31.51
C ILE A 110 80.87 -22.53 -32.45
N ASP A 111 81.64 -23.58 -32.75
CA ASP A 111 82.76 -23.48 -33.68
C ASP A 111 82.30 -23.43 -35.16
N VAL A 112 83.24 -23.22 -36.08
CA VAL A 112 82.93 -23.19 -37.53
C VAL A 112 82.42 -24.52 -38.10
N LYS A 113 82.56 -25.63 -37.36
CA LYS A 113 82.06 -26.95 -37.76
C LYS A 113 80.63 -27.20 -37.29
N GLY A 114 80.07 -26.30 -36.47
CA GLY A 114 78.73 -26.47 -35.91
C GLY A 114 78.72 -27.25 -34.61
N VAL A 115 79.84 -27.27 -33.89
CA VAL A 115 79.97 -27.95 -32.61
C VAL A 115 79.92 -26.93 -31.47
N ASP A 116 79.00 -27.09 -30.53
CA ASP A 116 78.94 -26.30 -29.30
C ASP A 116 80.03 -26.78 -28.33
N THR A 117 81.05 -25.94 -28.14
CA THR A 117 82.27 -26.31 -27.42
C THR A 117 82.35 -25.75 -26.00
N VAL A 118 81.60 -24.67 -25.74
CA VAL A 118 81.52 -23.99 -24.44
C VAL A 118 80.09 -23.51 -24.23
N HIS A 119 79.35 -24.15 -23.33
CA HIS A 119 77.98 -23.78 -23.02
C HIS A 119 77.79 -23.54 -21.52
N VAL A 120 76.98 -22.53 -21.19
CA VAL A 120 76.57 -22.23 -19.83
C VAL A 120 75.06 -22.02 -19.77
N ASP A 121 74.37 -22.91 -19.06
CA ASP A 121 72.96 -22.77 -18.74
C ASP A 121 72.77 -21.89 -17.51
N TYR A 122 71.70 -21.10 -17.49
CA TYR A 122 71.18 -20.50 -16.28
C TYR A 122 70.05 -21.38 -15.72
N LEU A 123 70.12 -21.75 -14.45
CA LEU A 123 69.09 -22.54 -13.78
C LEU A 123 68.26 -21.65 -12.84
N PRO A 124 67.03 -21.27 -13.21
CA PRO A 124 66.20 -20.37 -12.40
C PRO A 124 65.91 -20.91 -10.99
N SER A 125 65.77 -22.24 -10.84
CA SER A 125 65.46 -22.90 -9.56
C SER A 125 66.52 -22.68 -8.47
N ILE A 126 67.78 -22.59 -8.87
CA ILE A 126 68.93 -22.43 -7.95
C ILE A 126 69.63 -21.08 -8.11
N HIS A 127 69.13 -20.21 -9.00
CA HIS A 127 69.65 -18.87 -9.27
C HIS A 127 71.15 -18.87 -9.59
N ARG A 128 71.62 -19.90 -10.31
CA ARG A 128 73.03 -20.08 -10.65
C ARG A 128 73.19 -20.67 -12.04
N THR A 129 74.32 -20.36 -12.65
CA THR A 129 74.75 -20.97 -13.90
C THR A 129 75.38 -22.35 -13.70
N LYS A 130 75.13 -23.26 -14.64
CA LYS A 130 75.78 -24.57 -14.74
C LYS A 130 76.51 -24.64 -16.07
N ALA A 131 77.82 -24.88 -16.02
CA ALA A 131 78.58 -25.18 -17.23
C ALA A 131 78.28 -26.60 -17.70
N LEU A 132 78.12 -26.78 -19.01
CA LEU A 132 77.98 -28.09 -19.63
C LEU A 132 79.32 -28.54 -20.20
N ASP A 133 79.71 -29.76 -19.86
CA ASP A 133 80.92 -30.39 -20.40
C ASP A 133 80.65 -31.23 -21.66
N ASP A 134 79.37 -31.48 -21.96
CA ASP A 134 78.94 -32.23 -23.13
C ASP A 134 79.00 -31.34 -24.38
N VAL A 135 79.62 -31.88 -25.43
CA VAL A 135 79.75 -31.24 -26.73
C VAL A 135 78.53 -31.62 -27.58
N VAL A 136 77.79 -30.63 -28.06
CA VAL A 136 76.60 -30.85 -28.90
C VAL A 136 76.93 -30.50 -30.35
N ASP A 137 76.75 -31.46 -31.27
CA ASP A 137 76.92 -31.23 -32.70
C ASP A 137 75.58 -30.78 -33.30
N ILE A 138 75.53 -29.53 -33.74
CA ILE A 138 74.36 -28.90 -34.37
C ILE A 138 74.61 -28.59 -35.86
N SER A 139 75.64 -29.18 -36.45
CA SER A 139 76.08 -28.89 -37.83
C SER A 139 75.02 -29.15 -38.90
N GLN A 140 74.07 -30.05 -38.63
CA GLN A 140 72.98 -30.41 -39.56
C GLN A 140 71.70 -29.58 -39.35
N THR A 141 71.67 -28.69 -38.35
CA THR A 141 70.45 -27.93 -38.01
C THR A 141 70.22 -26.77 -38.97
N SER A 142 68.95 -26.43 -39.24
CA SER A 142 68.59 -25.22 -39.99
C SER A 142 69.09 -23.96 -39.30
N PHE A 143 69.12 -23.96 -37.96
CA PHE A 143 69.74 -22.92 -37.15
C PHE A 143 71.21 -22.66 -37.52
N PHE A 144 72.03 -23.71 -37.65
CA PHE A 144 73.43 -23.54 -38.01
C PHE A 144 73.62 -23.06 -39.46
N GLN A 145 72.75 -23.50 -40.39
CA GLN A 145 72.73 -22.98 -41.76
C GLN A 145 72.41 -21.48 -41.78
N TYR A 146 71.46 -21.04 -40.95
CA TYR A 146 71.17 -19.63 -40.76
C TYR A 146 72.36 -18.86 -40.19
N ALA A 147 73.03 -19.40 -39.15
CA ALA A 147 74.23 -18.82 -38.59
C ALA A 147 75.31 -18.55 -39.66
N GLN A 148 75.48 -19.50 -40.59
CA GLN A 148 76.42 -19.38 -41.69
C GLN A 148 76.09 -18.23 -42.66
N SER A 149 74.82 -17.87 -42.82
CA SER A 149 74.37 -16.82 -43.74
C SER A 149 74.66 -15.38 -43.27
N LEU A 150 74.89 -15.18 -41.98
CA LEU A 150 75.09 -13.85 -41.38
C LEU A 150 76.35 -13.15 -41.93
N ALA A 151 76.38 -11.83 -41.98
CA ALA A 151 77.60 -11.05 -42.23
C ALA A 151 78.50 -10.95 -40.97
N GLU A 152 79.74 -10.47 -41.11
CA GLU A 152 80.76 -10.48 -40.03
C GLU A 152 80.30 -9.81 -38.73
N ASP A 153 79.66 -8.64 -38.81
CA ASP A 153 79.16 -7.87 -37.66
C ASP A 153 77.63 -7.97 -37.48
N GLU A 154 76.98 -8.90 -38.20
CA GLU A 154 75.54 -9.04 -38.16
C GLU A 154 75.11 -9.87 -36.95
N VAL A 155 74.29 -9.26 -36.08
CA VAL A 155 73.58 -9.99 -35.04
C VAL A 155 72.34 -10.61 -35.67
N GLY A 156 72.38 -11.93 -35.83
CA GLY A 156 71.25 -12.73 -36.29
C GLY A 156 70.29 -13.05 -35.15
N VAL A 157 69.03 -13.27 -35.52
CA VAL A 157 68.03 -13.77 -34.59
C VAL A 157 67.30 -14.93 -35.23
N TRP A 158 67.29 -16.04 -34.52
CA TRP A 158 66.59 -17.23 -34.91
C TRP A 158 65.39 -17.45 -33.99
N ALA A 159 64.22 -17.36 -34.61
CA ALA A 159 62.91 -17.54 -33.99
C ALA A 159 62.00 -18.43 -34.87
N GLU A 160 62.59 -19.26 -35.75
CA GLU A 160 61.84 -20.19 -36.61
C GLU A 160 61.00 -21.12 -35.72
N GLU A 161 59.73 -21.29 -36.11
CA GLU A 161 58.57 -21.67 -35.29
C GLU A 161 58.87 -22.41 -33.99
N LEU A 162 58.29 -21.87 -32.93
CA LEU A 162 58.27 -22.28 -31.55
C LEU A 162 57.78 -23.75 -31.35
N ALA A 163 58.52 -24.73 -31.91
CA ALA A 163 58.29 -26.17 -32.07
C ALA A 163 58.22 -26.64 -33.53
N SER A 164 59.37 -26.82 -34.20
CA SER A 164 59.44 -27.76 -35.33
C SER A 164 60.77 -28.51 -35.48
N ASP A 165 61.63 -28.51 -34.46
CA ASP A 165 62.77 -29.44 -34.40
C ASP A 165 62.73 -30.22 -33.07
N PRO A 166 62.23 -31.48 -33.09
CA PRO A 166 62.12 -32.32 -31.89
C PRO A 166 63.47 -32.67 -31.24
N ASP A 167 64.59 -32.44 -31.93
CA ASP A 167 65.88 -33.05 -31.61
C ASP A 167 66.94 -32.09 -31.06
N THR A 168 66.68 -30.77 -30.99
CA THR A 168 67.74 -29.82 -30.61
C THR A 168 67.77 -29.41 -29.14
N PHE A 169 66.66 -29.36 -28.40
CA PHE A 169 66.68 -29.07 -26.95
C PHE A 169 65.56 -29.78 -26.17
N THR A 170 65.93 -30.41 -25.05
CA THR A 170 65.07 -31.29 -24.24
C THR A 170 63.89 -30.56 -23.57
N LYS A 171 62.74 -31.27 -23.53
CA LYS A 171 61.50 -30.94 -22.79
C LYS A 171 61.73 -30.50 -21.33
N PRO A 172 60.84 -29.65 -20.76
CA PRO A 172 59.62 -29.12 -21.37
C PRO A 172 59.92 -27.92 -22.29
N TYR A 173 59.15 -27.82 -23.38
CA TYR A 173 59.26 -26.75 -24.37
C TYR A 173 59.02 -25.39 -23.71
N THR A 174 60.07 -24.60 -23.52
CA THR A 174 59.98 -23.17 -23.22
C THR A 174 60.09 -22.39 -24.54
N PRO A 175 59.25 -21.37 -24.78
CA PRO A 175 59.44 -20.47 -25.90
C PRO A 175 60.78 -19.75 -25.75
N THR A 176 61.78 -20.12 -26.55
CA THR A 176 63.15 -19.58 -26.46
C THR A 176 63.53 -18.94 -27.80
N ILE A 177 64.08 -17.72 -27.75
CA ILE A 177 64.66 -17.06 -28.93
C ILE A 177 66.18 -17.19 -28.88
N LEU A 178 66.80 -17.57 -30.00
CA LEU A 178 68.25 -17.66 -30.11
C LEU A 178 68.78 -16.40 -30.80
N VAL A 179 69.60 -15.63 -30.09
CA VAL A 179 70.32 -14.48 -30.67
C VAL A 179 71.76 -14.93 -30.93
N ILE A 180 72.27 -14.66 -32.12
CA ILE A 180 73.56 -15.18 -32.57
C ILE A 180 74.43 -14.07 -33.17
N SER A 181 75.73 -14.08 -32.87
CA SER A 181 76.71 -13.17 -33.45
C SER A 181 77.92 -13.96 -33.91
N PRO A 182 78.37 -13.80 -35.16
CA PRO A 182 79.64 -14.36 -35.61
C PRO A 182 80.80 -13.81 -34.79
N VAL A 183 81.83 -14.65 -34.60
CA VAL A 183 83.10 -14.27 -34.01
C VAL A 183 84.17 -14.40 -35.08
N SER A 184 84.82 -13.29 -35.41
CA SER A 184 85.84 -13.24 -36.47
C SER A 184 87.18 -12.75 -35.92
N VAL A 185 88.26 -13.29 -36.49
CA VAL A 185 89.64 -12.92 -36.17
C VAL A 185 90.35 -12.62 -37.49
N LEU A 186 90.86 -11.40 -37.63
CA LEU A 186 91.53 -10.92 -38.86
C LEU A 186 90.68 -11.10 -40.13
N GLY A 187 89.37 -10.84 -40.05
CA GLY A 187 88.43 -10.95 -41.18
C GLY A 187 88.00 -12.38 -41.52
N ALA A 188 88.45 -13.39 -40.76
CA ALA A 188 88.03 -14.77 -40.93
C ALA A 188 87.10 -15.19 -39.79
N ARG A 189 85.92 -15.72 -40.13
CA ARG A 189 84.98 -16.29 -39.15
C ARG A 189 85.58 -17.52 -38.47
N LYS A 190 85.49 -17.56 -37.13
CA LYS A 190 86.06 -18.61 -36.27
C LYS A 190 85.04 -19.29 -35.35
N GLY A 191 83.83 -18.76 -35.28
CA GLY A 191 82.73 -19.38 -34.56
C GLY A 191 81.58 -18.40 -34.40
N TYR A 192 80.71 -18.70 -33.45
CA TYR A 192 79.51 -17.93 -33.12
C TYR A 192 79.31 -17.92 -31.62
N ILE A 193 78.93 -16.76 -31.07
CA ILE A 193 78.32 -16.70 -29.74
C ILE A 193 76.82 -16.76 -29.91
N VAL A 194 76.16 -17.56 -29.06
CA VAL A 194 74.69 -17.70 -29.04
C VAL A 194 74.17 -17.40 -27.65
N ILE A 195 73.10 -16.62 -27.56
CA ILE A 195 72.34 -16.36 -26.33
C ILE A 195 70.93 -16.93 -26.53
N SER A 196 70.54 -17.83 -25.64
CA SER A 196 69.18 -18.34 -25.52
C SER A 196 68.38 -17.42 -24.59
N VAL A 197 67.27 -16.87 -25.07
CA VAL A 197 66.42 -15.91 -24.35
C VAL A 197 65.09 -16.57 -23.97
N ASP A 198 64.75 -16.61 -22.68
CA ASP A 198 63.46 -17.11 -22.18
C ASP A 198 62.36 -16.07 -22.44
N MET A 199 61.44 -16.40 -23.35
CA MET A 199 60.32 -15.51 -23.68
C MET A 199 59.32 -15.35 -22.54
N SER A 200 59.17 -16.36 -21.67
CA SER A 200 58.26 -16.30 -20.52
C SER A 200 58.76 -15.28 -19.51
N MET A 201 60.05 -15.32 -19.18
CA MET A 201 60.67 -14.32 -18.30
C MET A 201 60.75 -12.94 -18.95
N MET A 202 60.93 -12.87 -20.28
CA MET A 202 60.92 -11.60 -20.99
C MET A 202 59.53 -10.93 -20.95
N VAL A 203 58.43 -11.66 -21.20
CA VAL A 203 57.07 -11.12 -21.10
C VAL A 203 56.76 -10.58 -19.71
N ASP A 204 57.24 -11.24 -18.66
CA ASP A 204 57.08 -10.75 -17.29
C ASP A 204 57.75 -9.39 -17.08
N LYS A 205 58.85 -9.10 -17.78
CA LYS A 205 59.50 -7.77 -17.77
C LYS A 205 58.76 -6.74 -18.61
N LEU A 206 58.07 -7.16 -19.67
CA LEU A 206 57.27 -6.26 -20.51
C LEU A 206 56.05 -5.71 -19.75
N ASN A 207 55.67 -6.30 -18.61
CA ASN A 207 54.55 -5.86 -17.81
C ASN A 207 54.97 -4.92 -16.65
N TYR A 208 54.65 -3.61 -16.73
CA TYR A 208 54.81 -2.70 -15.59
C TYR A 208 53.67 -2.78 -14.56
N SER A 209 52.48 -3.22 -14.97
CA SER A 209 51.30 -3.21 -14.11
C SER A 209 51.30 -4.39 -13.15
N PRO A 210 51.11 -4.18 -11.83
CA PRO A 210 50.95 -5.28 -10.87
C PRO A 210 49.61 -6.01 -11.05
N LYS A 211 48.67 -5.46 -11.84
CA LYS A 211 47.40 -6.11 -12.15
C LYS A 211 47.61 -7.11 -13.29
N ASN A 212 47.28 -8.38 -13.03
CA ASN A 212 47.41 -9.44 -14.03
C ASN A 212 46.60 -9.13 -15.30
N ASP A 213 45.45 -8.46 -15.21
CA ASP A 213 44.53 -8.18 -16.32
C ASP A 213 45.10 -7.28 -17.43
N LEU A 214 46.22 -6.61 -17.18
CA LEU A 214 46.94 -5.77 -18.15
C LEU A 214 48.17 -6.46 -18.76
N THR A 215 48.44 -7.72 -18.41
CA THR A 215 49.61 -8.43 -18.95
C THR A 215 49.44 -8.61 -20.47
N PRO A 216 50.35 -8.08 -21.31
CA PRO A 216 50.25 -8.24 -22.75
C PRO A 216 50.53 -9.69 -23.15
N ALA A 217 49.76 -10.18 -24.11
CA ALA A 217 50.08 -11.39 -24.86
C ALA A 217 50.84 -11.01 -26.14
N ILE A 218 51.75 -11.88 -26.57
CA ILE A 218 52.45 -11.74 -27.85
C ILE A 218 51.77 -12.65 -28.87
N VAL A 219 51.29 -12.08 -29.97
CA VAL A 219 50.64 -12.78 -31.07
C VAL A 219 51.46 -12.63 -32.34
N GLY A 220 51.81 -13.75 -32.97
CA GLY A 220 52.56 -13.77 -34.23
C GLY A 220 51.71 -13.30 -35.43
N SER A 221 52.36 -13.08 -36.57
CA SER A 221 51.70 -12.69 -37.82
C SER A 221 50.75 -13.77 -38.38
N ASN A 222 50.90 -15.02 -37.94
CA ASN A 222 50.02 -16.16 -38.25
C ASN A 222 48.79 -16.27 -37.32
N GLY A 223 48.70 -15.42 -36.28
CA GLY A 223 47.56 -15.39 -35.36
C GLY A 223 47.69 -16.32 -34.16
N TYR A 224 48.76 -17.11 -34.09
CA TYR A 224 49.09 -17.93 -32.93
C TYR A 224 49.75 -17.11 -31.84
N MET A 225 49.47 -17.47 -30.58
CA MET A 225 50.04 -16.80 -29.43
C MET A 225 51.39 -17.42 -29.08
N VAL A 226 52.41 -16.58 -29.04
CA VAL A 226 53.79 -16.95 -28.69
C VAL A 226 53.90 -17.14 -27.18
N THR A 227 53.24 -16.28 -26.38
CA THR A 227 53.27 -16.32 -24.90
C THR A 227 52.30 -15.32 -24.25
N GLY A 228 51.84 -15.61 -23.02
CA GLY A 228 51.05 -14.71 -22.17
C GLY A 228 50.16 -15.41 -21.12
N LYS A 229 49.98 -14.80 -19.95
CA LYS A 229 49.36 -15.43 -18.76
C LYS A 229 47.82 -15.45 -18.74
N ASN A 230 47.16 -14.56 -19.49
CA ASN A 230 45.71 -14.31 -19.36
C ASN A 230 44.87 -14.72 -20.58
N MET A 231 45.49 -15.34 -21.57
CA MET A 231 44.83 -15.85 -22.77
C MET A 231 45.05 -17.36 -22.86
N LEU A 232 44.38 -18.12 -22.00
CA LEU A 232 44.36 -19.58 -22.07
C LEU A 232 43.22 -20.08 -22.98
N PRO A 233 43.46 -21.05 -23.90
CA PRO A 233 44.75 -21.54 -24.38
C PRO A 233 44.90 -21.25 -25.88
N PHE A 234 45.49 -20.11 -26.25
CA PHE A 234 45.94 -19.89 -27.64
C PHE A 234 47.35 -20.45 -27.87
N TYR A 235 47.76 -21.49 -27.12
CA TYR A 235 49.05 -22.16 -27.31
C TYR A 235 49.05 -22.97 -28.61
N GLY A 236 49.05 -22.29 -29.76
CA GLY A 236 49.16 -22.91 -31.07
C GLY A 236 50.58 -23.43 -31.33
N ASP A 237 50.65 -24.59 -31.99
CA ASP A 237 51.80 -25.35 -32.52
C ASP A 237 52.75 -26.11 -31.58
N MET A 238 52.82 -25.82 -30.29
CA MET A 238 53.77 -26.53 -29.41
C MET A 238 53.43 -28.00 -29.15
N THR A 239 52.19 -28.43 -29.43
CA THR A 239 51.77 -29.84 -29.48
C THR A 239 50.57 -29.98 -30.42
N ASN A 240 50.45 -31.10 -31.15
CA ASN A 240 49.29 -31.46 -32.00
C ASN A 240 47.90 -31.39 -31.29
N GLN A 241 47.82 -31.03 -30.01
CA GLN A 241 46.60 -30.89 -29.22
C GLN A 241 45.89 -29.52 -29.33
N TYR A 242 46.53 -28.49 -29.92
CA TYR A 242 46.00 -27.12 -29.92
C TYR A 242 45.82 -26.48 -31.32
N HIS A 243 45.88 -27.26 -32.40
CA HIS A 243 45.47 -26.79 -33.72
C HIS A 243 44.02 -26.26 -33.68
N GLY A 244 43.81 -25.02 -34.13
CA GLY A 244 42.49 -24.36 -34.18
C GLY A 244 42.22 -23.34 -33.08
N PHE A 245 43.17 -23.09 -32.17
CA PHE A 245 43.07 -22.02 -31.16
C PHE A 245 43.96 -20.82 -31.51
N ASP A 246 43.57 -20.06 -32.53
CA ASP A 246 44.23 -18.81 -32.94
C ASP A 246 43.30 -17.59 -32.78
N LEU A 247 43.91 -16.40 -32.71
CA LEU A 247 43.16 -15.14 -32.56
C LEU A 247 42.17 -14.94 -33.72
N ALA A 248 42.50 -15.41 -34.92
CA ALA A 248 41.66 -15.32 -36.11
C ALA A 248 40.35 -16.12 -35.99
N THR A 249 40.38 -17.27 -35.30
CA THR A 249 39.21 -18.13 -35.10
C THR A 249 38.28 -17.58 -34.03
N PHE A 250 38.83 -17.05 -32.94
CA PHE A 250 38.04 -16.55 -31.81
C PHE A 250 37.58 -15.10 -31.98
N PHE A 251 38.36 -14.28 -32.68
CA PHE A 251 38.11 -12.85 -32.87
C PHE A 251 38.39 -12.44 -34.33
N PRO A 252 37.62 -12.97 -35.30
CA PRO A 252 37.87 -12.76 -36.73
C PRO A 252 37.84 -11.30 -37.15
N LYS A 253 36.95 -10.47 -36.56
CA LYS A 253 36.89 -9.03 -36.91
C LYS A 253 38.10 -8.30 -36.38
N THR A 254 38.50 -8.61 -35.15
CA THR A 254 39.71 -8.04 -34.55
C THR A 254 40.94 -8.40 -35.38
N TRP A 255 41.04 -9.66 -35.82
CA TRP A 255 42.11 -10.12 -36.68
C TRP A 255 42.16 -9.40 -38.03
N GLU A 256 41.00 -9.19 -38.67
CA GLU A 256 40.90 -8.42 -39.92
C GLU A 256 41.41 -6.99 -39.75
N VAL A 257 41.04 -6.30 -38.67
CA VAL A 257 41.51 -4.94 -38.36
C VAL A 257 43.01 -4.92 -38.07
N MET A 258 43.53 -5.91 -37.34
CA MET A 258 44.97 -6.04 -37.06
C MET A 258 45.77 -6.21 -38.35
N GLN A 259 45.30 -7.05 -39.28
CA GLN A 259 45.96 -7.30 -40.56
C GLN A 259 45.88 -6.11 -41.52
N ALA A 260 44.78 -5.35 -41.47
CA ALA A 260 44.61 -4.16 -42.30
C ALA A 260 45.55 -3.00 -41.91
N GLN A 261 46.28 -3.09 -40.78
CA GLN A 261 47.13 -2.04 -40.22
C GLN A 261 46.44 -0.65 -40.20
N ALA A 262 45.12 -0.64 -39.96
CA ALA A 262 44.33 0.58 -39.96
C ALA A 262 44.70 1.44 -38.75
N SER A 263 45.59 2.41 -38.98
CA SER A 263 46.24 3.27 -37.97
C SER A 263 45.34 4.04 -36.98
N ASP A 264 44.02 4.08 -37.20
CA ASP A 264 43.09 4.85 -36.36
C ASP A 264 42.49 4.08 -35.17
N HIS A 265 42.54 2.74 -35.15
CA HIS A 265 41.83 1.94 -34.13
C HIS A 265 42.69 0.82 -33.53
N ASN A 266 43.39 1.12 -32.44
CA ASN A 266 44.19 0.15 -31.66
C ASN A 266 43.34 -0.71 -30.70
N TYR A 267 42.01 -0.77 -30.91
CA TYR A 267 41.10 -1.57 -30.10
C TYR A 267 39.81 -1.91 -30.85
N LEU A 268 39.16 -3.00 -30.47
CA LEU A 268 37.85 -3.41 -30.97
C LEU A 268 37.03 -4.11 -29.87
N MET A 269 35.71 -3.95 -29.92
CA MET A 269 34.77 -4.76 -29.14
C MET A 269 34.23 -5.90 -30.00
N GLU A 270 34.50 -7.14 -29.60
CA GLU A 270 34.03 -8.35 -30.30
C GLU A 270 33.56 -9.39 -29.28
N ASP A 271 32.35 -9.92 -29.47
CA ASP A 271 31.72 -10.89 -28.55
C ASP A 271 31.77 -10.47 -27.08
N MET A 272 31.46 -9.21 -26.80
CA MET A 272 31.50 -8.58 -25.46
C MET A 272 32.89 -8.51 -24.82
N ASN A 273 33.96 -8.88 -25.54
CA ASN A 273 35.34 -8.71 -25.12
C ASN A 273 35.89 -7.41 -25.71
N LEU A 274 36.61 -6.66 -24.88
CA LEU A 274 37.40 -5.52 -25.34
C LEU A 274 38.80 -6.02 -25.65
N ILE A 275 39.23 -5.89 -26.90
CA ILE A 275 40.57 -6.27 -27.33
C ILE A 275 41.31 -5.01 -27.71
N VAL A 276 42.46 -4.79 -27.09
CA VAL A 276 43.36 -3.67 -27.35
C VAL A 276 44.66 -4.25 -27.87
N PHE A 277 45.15 -3.74 -28.98
CA PHE A 277 46.33 -4.30 -29.65
C PHE A 277 47.27 -3.21 -30.16
N LYS A 278 48.54 -3.58 -30.31
CA LYS A 278 49.57 -2.70 -30.87
C LYS A 278 50.56 -3.52 -31.71
N PRO A 279 50.77 -3.19 -32.99
CA PRO A 279 51.78 -3.85 -33.80
C PRO A 279 53.20 -3.49 -33.32
N ILE A 280 54.11 -4.45 -33.35
CA ILE A 280 55.55 -4.24 -33.19
C ILE A 280 56.25 -4.78 -34.43
N ASP A 281 56.85 -3.86 -35.18
CA ASP A 281 57.67 -4.20 -36.33
C ASP A 281 59.04 -4.72 -35.88
N LYS A 282 59.53 -5.75 -36.56
CA LYS A 282 60.87 -6.32 -36.33
C LYS A 282 61.12 -6.74 -34.88
N PHE A 283 60.12 -7.37 -34.26
CA PHE A 283 60.34 -8.08 -33.02
C PHE A 283 61.23 -9.30 -33.30
N PHE A 284 62.53 -9.16 -33.05
CA PHE A 284 63.52 -10.22 -33.32
C PHE A 284 63.43 -10.75 -34.77
N GLY A 285 63.14 -9.86 -35.73
CA GLY A 285 63.02 -10.17 -37.16
C GLY A 285 61.59 -10.53 -37.64
N GLN A 286 60.63 -10.71 -36.74
CA GLN A 286 59.24 -11.01 -37.08
C GLN A 286 58.30 -9.84 -36.74
N ASN A 287 57.17 -9.75 -37.44
CA ASN A 287 56.11 -8.81 -37.10
C ASN A 287 55.16 -9.48 -36.12
N ILE A 288 54.97 -8.86 -34.96
CA ILE A 288 54.08 -9.37 -33.91
C ILE A 288 53.05 -8.30 -33.54
N HIS A 289 52.04 -8.72 -32.78
CA HIS A 289 51.12 -7.83 -32.10
C HIS A 289 51.17 -8.09 -30.59
N LEU A 290 51.25 -7.01 -29.82
CA LEU A 290 50.94 -7.08 -28.40
C LEU A 290 49.43 -6.92 -28.22
N VAL A 291 48.82 -7.81 -27.46
CA VAL A 291 47.36 -7.86 -27.28
C VAL A 291 46.99 -7.94 -25.81
N ILE A 292 46.06 -7.08 -25.38
CA ILE A 292 45.40 -7.14 -24.07
C ILE A 292 43.91 -7.39 -24.30
N ARG A 293 43.36 -8.37 -23.60
CA ARG A 293 41.93 -8.71 -23.64
C ARG A 293 41.29 -8.44 -22.28
N PHE A 294 40.20 -7.68 -22.28
CA PHE A 294 39.28 -7.61 -21.15
C PHE A 294 38.02 -8.41 -21.44
N THR A 295 37.76 -9.38 -20.57
CA THR A 295 36.51 -10.14 -20.56
C THR A 295 35.35 -9.29 -20.02
N PRO A 296 34.09 -9.65 -20.32
CA PRO A 296 32.92 -8.94 -19.78
C PRO A 296 32.95 -8.81 -18.26
N LYS A 297 33.41 -9.87 -17.57
CA LYS A 297 33.56 -9.89 -16.11
C LYS A 297 34.61 -8.88 -15.64
N GLN A 298 35.76 -8.80 -16.30
CA GLN A 298 36.81 -7.83 -15.94
C GLN A 298 36.36 -6.39 -16.18
N LEU A 299 35.66 -6.10 -17.28
CA LEU A 299 35.09 -4.77 -17.55
C LEU A 299 34.05 -4.40 -16.48
N TYR A 300 33.18 -5.34 -16.11
CA TYR A 300 32.22 -5.14 -15.03
C TYR A 300 32.92 -4.90 -13.68
N ASP A 301 33.90 -5.74 -13.30
CA ASP A 301 34.64 -5.59 -12.04
C ASP A 301 35.38 -4.24 -11.96
N ARG A 302 35.88 -3.75 -13.10
CA ARG A 302 36.48 -2.41 -13.23
C ARG A 302 35.45 -1.28 -13.05
N ALA A 303 34.24 -1.43 -13.59
CA ALA A 303 33.15 -0.46 -13.45
C ALA A 303 32.38 -0.59 -12.12
N ARG A 304 32.52 -1.70 -11.40
CA ARG A 304 31.65 -2.12 -10.30
C ARG A 304 31.48 -1.09 -9.20
N HIS A 305 32.56 -0.41 -8.82
CA HIS A 305 32.50 0.62 -7.78
C HIS A 305 31.61 1.79 -8.22
N GLU A 306 31.82 2.31 -9.43
CA GLU A 306 31.03 3.43 -9.98
C GLU A 306 29.58 3.01 -10.25
N LEU A 307 29.35 1.80 -10.75
CA LEU A 307 28.00 1.25 -10.95
C LEU A 307 27.24 1.12 -9.63
N ASN A 308 27.89 0.64 -8.57
CA ASN A 308 27.27 0.57 -7.24
C ASN A 308 26.89 1.95 -6.70
N ASP A 309 27.68 2.99 -7.00
CA ASP A 309 27.37 4.34 -6.57
C ASP A 309 26.15 4.91 -7.32
N VAL A 310 26.03 4.66 -8.62
CA VAL A 310 24.80 4.99 -9.39
C VAL A 310 23.57 4.28 -8.80
N VAL A 311 23.69 3.01 -8.42
CA VAL A 311 22.59 2.26 -7.79
C VAL A 311 22.22 2.86 -6.43
N LYS A 312 23.20 3.22 -5.59
CA LYS A 312 22.95 3.87 -4.30
C LYS A 312 22.29 5.24 -4.45
N GLU A 313 22.74 6.04 -5.42
CA GLU A 313 22.12 7.33 -5.76
C GLU A 313 20.66 7.14 -6.16
N GLY A 314 20.38 6.18 -7.05
CA GLY A 314 19.01 5.87 -7.48
C GLY A 314 18.13 5.40 -6.32
N PHE A 315 18.67 4.56 -5.44
CA PHE A 315 17.97 4.15 -4.21
C PHE A 315 17.68 5.33 -3.28
N PHE A 316 18.63 6.25 -3.11
CA PHE A 316 18.45 7.45 -2.29
C PHE A 316 17.35 8.37 -2.84
N VAL A 317 17.34 8.61 -4.16
CA VAL A 317 16.28 9.39 -4.83
C VAL A 317 14.92 8.71 -4.65
N PHE A 318 14.85 7.38 -4.80
CA PHE A 318 13.63 6.62 -4.57
C PHE A 318 13.13 6.76 -3.12
N MET A 319 14.03 6.68 -2.13
CA MET A 319 13.69 6.84 -0.71
C MET A 319 13.15 8.24 -0.42
N ILE A 320 13.77 9.30 -0.97
CA ILE A 320 13.27 10.68 -0.87
C ILE A 320 11.86 10.80 -1.45
N MET A 321 11.62 10.23 -2.64
CA MET A 321 10.28 10.27 -3.23
C MET A 321 9.25 9.57 -2.35
N LEU A 322 9.61 8.46 -1.71
CA LEU A 322 8.73 7.72 -0.82
C LEU A 322 8.37 8.54 0.44
N VAL A 323 9.33 9.30 0.98
CA VAL A 323 9.13 10.22 2.11
C VAL A 323 8.15 11.34 1.77
N PHE A 324 8.10 11.81 0.52
CA PHE A 324 7.12 12.83 0.12
C PHE A 324 5.79 12.24 -0.35
N ALA A 325 5.83 11.12 -1.08
CA ALA A 325 4.66 10.47 -1.67
C ALA A 325 3.75 9.80 -0.63
N LEU A 326 4.32 9.09 0.35
CA LEU A 326 3.50 8.41 1.37
C LEU A 326 2.69 9.41 2.22
N PRO A 327 3.26 10.49 2.77
CA PRO A 327 2.49 11.49 3.50
C PRO A 327 1.47 12.20 2.62
N THR A 328 1.77 12.50 1.35
CA THR A 328 0.77 13.13 0.47
C THR A 328 -0.40 12.20 0.17
N VAL A 329 -0.14 10.92 -0.11
CA VAL A 329 -1.21 9.92 -0.29
C VAL A 329 -2.00 9.74 1.00
N SER A 330 -1.32 9.60 2.15
CA SER A 330 -1.96 9.47 3.47
C SER A 330 -2.82 10.68 3.81
N MET A 331 -2.30 11.90 3.63
CA MET A 331 -3.01 13.16 3.84
C MET A 331 -4.21 13.28 2.88
N SER A 332 -4.06 12.89 1.61
CA SER A 332 -5.14 12.90 0.63
C SER A 332 -6.24 11.90 0.98
N LEU A 333 -5.89 10.69 1.43
CA LEU A 333 -6.84 9.68 1.89
C LEU A 333 -7.56 10.13 3.17
N HIS A 334 -6.82 10.70 4.13
CA HIS A 334 -7.38 11.25 5.36
C HIS A 334 -8.36 12.40 5.08
N TYR A 335 -8.01 13.31 4.18
CA TYR A 335 -8.90 14.38 3.73
C TYR A 335 -10.16 13.83 3.06
N TYR A 336 -10.02 12.80 2.23
CA TYR A 336 -11.17 12.15 1.58
C TYR A 336 -12.11 11.51 2.59
N HIS A 337 -11.58 10.80 3.59
CA HIS A 337 -12.36 10.14 4.63
C HIS A 337 -13.15 11.16 5.48
N ARG A 338 -12.49 12.23 5.95
CA ARG A 338 -13.16 13.31 6.71
C ARG A 338 -14.24 14.03 5.90
N ASN A 339 -14.05 14.19 4.60
CA ASN A 339 -15.05 14.83 3.74
C ASN A 339 -16.28 13.95 3.53
N ILE A 340 -16.12 12.62 3.44
CA ILE A 340 -17.25 11.68 3.40
C ILE A 340 -18.01 11.68 4.71
N GLU A 341 -17.32 11.61 5.86
CA GLU A 341 -17.97 11.70 7.17
C GLU A 341 -18.73 13.00 7.36
N SER A 342 -18.16 14.13 6.94
CA SER A 342 -18.86 15.43 7.01
C SER A 342 -20.09 15.48 6.10
N LYS A 343 -20.04 14.84 4.92
CA LYS A 343 -21.18 14.74 4.00
C LYS A 343 -22.24 13.75 4.47
N LEU A 344 -21.84 12.63 5.05
CA LEU A 344 -22.74 11.64 5.64
C LEU A 344 -23.40 12.19 6.90
N ALA A 345 -22.67 12.94 7.74
CA ALA A 345 -23.24 13.66 8.87
C ALA A 345 -24.25 14.70 8.37
N ARG A 346 -23.92 15.52 7.36
CA ARG A 346 -24.88 16.46 6.76
C ARG A 346 -26.09 15.78 6.11
N ALA A 347 -25.90 14.66 5.41
CA ALA A 347 -26.99 13.92 4.78
C ALA A 347 -27.87 13.16 5.79
N ALA A 348 -27.29 12.66 6.88
CA ALA A 348 -28.02 12.07 8.00
C ALA A 348 -28.77 13.15 8.80
N LEU A 349 -28.20 14.36 8.88
CA LEU A 349 -28.87 15.54 9.41
C LEU A 349 -30.01 15.99 8.49
N ASP A 350 -29.90 15.93 7.16
CA ASP A 350 -30.98 16.32 6.22
C ASP A 350 -32.13 15.26 6.09
N GLY A 351 -32.34 14.41 7.10
CA GLY A 351 -33.46 13.46 7.17
C GLY A 351 -34.80 14.09 7.61
N MET A 352 -35.86 13.27 7.74
CA MET A 352 -37.24 13.69 8.13
C MET A 352 -37.37 14.26 9.57
N THR A 353 -36.27 14.45 10.28
CA THR A 353 -36.26 14.88 11.68
C THR A 353 -35.53 16.21 11.79
N ALA A 354 -36.08 17.17 12.51
CA ALA A 354 -35.38 18.41 12.83
C ALA A 354 -34.21 18.11 13.77
N VAL A 355 -33.01 18.59 13.44
CA VAL A 355 -31.80 18.37 14.24
C VAL A 355 -31.09 19.68 14.55
N MET A 356 -30.71 19.82 15.82
CA MET A 356 -29.93 20.92 16.37
C MET A 356 -28.70 20.36 17.07
N ILE A 357 -27.54 20.98 16.85
CA ILE A 357 -26.29 20.67 17.54
C ILE A 357 -25.88 21.86 18.39
N SER A 358 -25.61 21.62 19.67
CA SER A 358 -25.13 22.64 20.62
C SER A 358 -23.80 22.25 21.25
N ASP A 359 -23.04 23.25 21.70
CA ASP A 359 -21.79 23.04 22.43
C ASP A 359 -22.04 22.58 23.88
N LYS A 360 -20.94 22.33 24.61
CA LYS A 360 -20.94 21.96 26.04
C LYS A 360 -21.60 22.97 26.99
N SER A 361 -21.92 24.18 26.52
CA SER A 361 -22.62 25.23 27.27
C SER A 361 -24.06 25.39 26.75
N HIS A 362 -24.55 24.42 25.99
CA HIS A 362 -25.85 24.39 25.33
C HIS A 362 -26.07 25.55 24.36
N GLN A 363 -25.01 26.18 23.83
CA GLN A 363 -25.14 27.19 22.78
C GLN A 363 -25.23 26.52 21.41
N VAL A 364 -26.22 26.91 20.61
CA VAL A 364 -26.46 26.30 19.30
C VAL A 364 -25.30 26.61 18.35
N ILE A 365 -24.70 25.56 17.80
CA ILE A 365 -23.64 25.62 16.79
C ILE A 365 -24.26 25.61 15.39
N MET A 366 -25.21 24.70 15.15
CA MET A 366 -25.88 24.53 13.86
C MET A 366 -27.22 23.83 13.99
N VAL A 367 -28.05 23.98 12.96
CA VAL A 367 -29.32 23.25 12.75
C VAL A 367 -29.38 22.74 11.31
N ASN A 368 -30.17 21.70 11.05
CA ASN A 368 -30.44 21.20 9.70
C ASN A 368 -31.59 21.97 9.04
N ARG A 369 -31.85 21.69 7.76
CA ARG A 369 -32.95 22.34 7.02
C ARG A 369 -34.34 21.99 7.57
N GLU A 370 -34.50 20.76 8.06
CA GLU A 370 -35.78 20.31 8.60
C GLU A 370 -36.15 21.08 9.87
N PHE A 371 -35.17 21.41 10.71
CA PHE A 371 -35.36 22.28 11.87
C PHE A 371 -35.87 23.67 11.47
N GLU A 372 -35.25 24.29 10.46
CA GLU A 372 -35.68 25.61 9.98
C GLU A 372 -37.12 25.55 9.43
N THR A 373 -37.50 24.44 8.81
CA THR A 373 -38.83 24.25 8.22
C THR A 373 -39.90 23.95 9.28
N MET A 374 -39.59 23.08 10.26
CA MET A 374 -40.52 22.63 11.30
C MET A 374 -40.70 23.68 12.41
N ILE A 375 -39.60 24.25 12.90
CA ILE A 375 -39.62 25.20 14.03
C ILE A 375 -39.80 26.65 13.56
N GLY A 376 -39.52 26.94 12.29
CA GLY A 376 -39.65 28.29 11.72
C GLY A 376 -38.50 29.24 12.06
N LEU A 377 -37.43 28.74 12.69
CA LEU A 377 -36.26 29.52 13.08
C LEU A 377 -35.05 29.21 12.20
N SER A 378 -34.45 30.23 11.57
CA SER A 378 -33.27 30.04 10.73
C SER A 378 -32.02 29.77 11.55
N SER A 379 -31.05 29.07 10.95
CA SER A 379 -29.74 28.79 11.54
C SER A 379 -29.03 30.06 12.02
N LYS A 380 -29.25 31.21 11.36
CA LYS A 380 -28.65 32.49 11.76
C LYS A 380 -29.27 33.06 13.03
N GLU A 381 -30.57 32.86 13.24
CA GLU A 381 -31.31 33.38 14.39
C GLU A 381 -31.00 32.59 15.65
N VAL A 382 -30.86 31.27 15.53
CA VAL A 382 -30.63 30.39 16.69
C VAL A 382 -29.17 30.26 17.09
N ARG A 383 -28.22 30.50 16.18
CA ARG A 383 -26.79 30.30 16.45
C ARG A 383 -26.32 31.15 17.65
N GLY A 384 -25.68 30.50 18.61
CA GLY A 384 -25.19 31.12 19.85
C GLY A 384 -26.24 31.29 20.95
N HIS A 385 -27.53 31.08 20.66
CA HIS A 385 -28.58 31.06 21.69
C HIS A 385 -28.57 29.72 22.43
N ASN A 386 -29.18 29.68 23.63
CA ASN A 386 -29.28 28.47 24.41
C ASN A 386 -30.35 27.52 23.83
N ALA A 387 -29.93 26.32 23.43
CA ALA A 387 -30.74 25.33 22.71
C ALA A 387 -32.06 24.98 23.43
N LEU A 388 -31.99 24.65 24.73
CA LEU A 388 -33.16 24.22 25.49
C LEU A 388 -34.10 25.38 25.79
N LYS A 389 -33.55 26.57 26.07
CA LYS A 389 -34.38 27.76 26.25
C LYS A 389 -35.13 28.14 24.97
N THR A 390 -34.50 27.96 23.80
CA THR A 390 -35.12 28.21 22.50
C THR A 390 -36.29 27.25 22.22
N LEU A 391 -36.20 25.99 22.65
CA LEU A 391 -37.18 24.96 22.29
C LEU A 391 -38.25 24.69 23.35
N LEU A 392 -37.92 24.89 24.63
CA LEU A 392 -38.73 24.46 25.78
C LEU A 392 -39.18 25.64 26.66
N SER A 393 -39.12 26.88 26.16
CA SER A 393 -39.49 28.06 26.95
C SER A 393 -40.92 28.00 27.49
N HIS A 394 -41.83 27.31 26.80
CA HIS A 394 -43.22 27.17 27.18
C HIS A 394 -43.45 26.17 28.32
N ASN A 395 -42.58 25.16 28.47
CA ASN A 395 -42.70 24.08 29.46
C ASN A 395 -42.26 24.50 30.88
N GLY A 396 -41.68 25.69 31.02
CA GLY A 396 -41.22 26.24 32.29
C GLY A 396 -39.78 25.86 32.66
N MET A 397 -39.16 26.69 33.50
CA MET A 397 -37.75 26.54 33.89
C MET A 397 -37.47 25.26 34.68
N GLU A 398 -38.41 24.82 35.52
CA GLU A 398 -38.27 23.60 36.32
C GLU A 398 -38.13 22.35 35.43
N PHE A 399 -38.93 22.29 34.35
CA PHE A 399 -38.83 21.23 33.35
C PHE A 399 -37.46 21.23 32.65
N ILE A 400 -36.99 22.39 32.22
CA ILE A 400 -35.67 22.54 31.56
C ILE A 400 -34.54 22.04 32.48
N LEU A 401 -34.59 22.35 33.78
CA LEU A 401 -33.59 21.90 34.75
C LEU A 401 -33.60 20.38 34.92
N ASN A 402 -34.78 19.75 34.96
CA ASN A 402 -34.91 18.30 35.03
C ASN A 402 -34.33 17.63 33.77
N VAL A 403 -34.62 18.17 32.59
CA VAL A 403 -34.05 17.69 31.32
C VAL A 403 -32.52 17.74 31.37
N LEU A 404 -31.94 18.87 31.80
CA LEU A 404 -30.49 19.02 31.94
C LEU A 404 -29.88 18.01 32.89
N GLU A 405 -30.48 17.82 34.08
CA GLU A 405 -30.01 16.86 35.08
C GLU A 405 -30.02 15.42 34.52
N GLN A 406 -31.09 15.04 33.81
CA GLN A 406 -31.18 13.70 33.21
C GLN A 406 -30.16 13.50 32.09
N VAL A 407 -29.93 14.52 31.25
CA VAL A 407 -28.90 14.45 30.20
C VAL A 407 -27.51 14.34 30.81
N ASP A 408 -27.21 15.08 31.89
CA ASP A 408 -25.91 15.03 32.55
C ASP A 408 -25.65 13.68 33.25
N GLN A 409 -26.69 13.05 33.81
CA GLN A 409 -26.56 11.75 34.47
C GLN A 409 -26.51 10.58 33.48
N ASN A 410 -27.37 10.61 32.45
CA ASN A 410 -27.62 9.45 31.58
C ASN A 410 -27.02 9.61 30.18
N ASN A 411 -26.45 10.76 29.85
CA ASN A 411 -26.00 11.15 28.50
C ASN A 411 -27.11 11.15 27.43
N LEU A 412 -28.37 10.98 27.85
CA LEU A 412 -29.52 10.85 26.99
C LEU A 412 -30.77 11.28 27.75
N TRP A 413 -31.63 12.03 27.05
CA TRP A 413 -32.99 12.31 27.46
C TRP A 413 -33.92 12.18 26.25
N GLU A 414 -35.12 11.66 26.47
CA GLU A 414 -36.18 11.51 25.46
C GLU A 414 -37.55 11.75 26.11
N GLY A 415 -38.38 12.57 25.48
CA GLY A 415 -39.71 12.88 26.01
C GLY A 415 -40.61 13.60 25.02
N GLU A 416 -41.93 13.52 25.27
CA GLU A 416 -42.94 14.33 24.59
C GLU A 416 -42.92 15.76 25.14
N VAL A 417 -42.79 16.75 24.26
CA VAL A 417 -42.76 18.18 24.62
C VAL A 417 -43.57 19.02 23.65
N GLU A 418 -44.21 20.02 24.19
CA GLU A 418 -44.88 21.06 23.43
C GLU A 418 -43.87 22.15 23.03
N CYS A 419 -43.69 22.33 21.73
CA CYS A 419 -42.88 23.42 21.18
C CYS A 419 -43.80 24.50 20.61
N VAL A 420 -43.44 25.76 20.79
CA VAL A 420 -44.17 26.89 20.21
C VAL A 420 -43.31 27.53 19.14
N THR A 421 -43.83 27.59 17.92
CA THR A 421 -43.18 28.29 16.80
C THR A 421 -43.20 29.81 17.01
N PRO A 422 -42.33 30.58 16.34
CA PRO A 422 -42.37 32.04 16.38
C PRO A 422 -43.73 32.65 15.99
N GLU A 423 -44.48 31.97 15.12
CA GLU A 423 -45.83 32.34 14.68
C GLU A 423 -46.92 32.03 15.73
N GLY A 424 -46.56 31.39 16.84
CA GLY A 424 -47.47 31.04 17.93
C GLY A 424 -48.20 29.70 17.76
N GLN A 425 -47.85 28.91 16.75
CA GLN A 425 -48.40 27.56 16.57
C GLN A 425 -47.79 26.59 17.60
N LEU A 426 -48.64 25.85 18.30
CA LEU A 426 -48.26 24.78 19.23
C LEU A 426 -48.03 23.48 18.45
N LEU A 427 -46.87 22.87 18.63
CA LEU A 427 -46.49 21.59 18.06
C LEU A 427 -46.30 20.57 19.19
N THR A 428 -46.91 19.39 19.07
CA THR A 428 -46.60 18.26 19.93
C THR A 428 -45.44 17.49 19.33
N THR A 429 -44.31 17.46 20.02
CA THR A 429 -43.07 16.87 19.48
C THR A 429 -42.52 15.79 20.39
N ILE A 430 -41.81 14.81 19.82
CA ILE A 430 -40.88 13.96 20.55
C ILE A 430 -39.50 14.58 20.40
N MET A 431 -38.91 14.95 21.53
CA MET A 431 -37.56 15.51 21.58
C MET A 431 -36.61 14.52 22.22
N ARG A 432 -35.45 14.33 21.59
CA ARG A 432 -34.36 13.50 22.08
C ARG A 432 -33.07 14.30 22.13
N ILE A 433 -32.44 14.35 23.29
CA ILE A 433 -31.18 15.07 23.52
C ILE A 433 -30.11 14.05 23.91
N GLN A 434 -29.02 13.99 23.15
CA GLN A 434 -27.93 13.06 23.39
C GLN A 434 -26.60 13.80 23.55
N ALA A 435 -25.86 13.50 24.61
CA ALA A 435 -24.51 14.00 24.83
C ALA A 435 -23.49 13.15 24.07
N ILE A 436 -22.60 13.80 23.32
CA ILE A 436 -21.50 13.13 22.63
C ILE A 436 -20.20 13.40 23.38
N ILE A 437 -19.57 12.31 23.83
CA ILE A 437 -18.39 12.34 24.69
C ILE A 437 -17.15 12.00 23.87
N GLU A 438 -16.15 12.87 23.94
CA GLU A 438 -14.82 12.64 23.37
C GLU A 438 -13.78 12.74 24.49
N ALA A 439 -12.88 11.75 24.59
CA ALA A 439 -11.84 11.70 25.63
C ALA A 439 -12.36 11.88 27.08
N GLY A 440 -13.55 11.35 27.38
CA GLY A 440 -14.15 11.40 28.72
C GLY A 440 -14.79 12.73 29.10
N LYS A 441 -14.94 13.68 28.16
CA LYS A 441 -15.65 14.95 28.37
C LYS A 441 -16.71 15.15 27.30
N VAL A 442 -17.83 15.78 27.66
CA VAL A 442 -18.86 16.16 26.68
C VAL A 442 -18.28 17.17 25.69
N SER A 443 -18.36 16.85 24.40
CA SER A 443 -17.87 17.66 23.29
C SER A 443 -19.02 18.49 22.69
N TYR A 444 -20.18 17.85 22.45
CA TYR A 444 -21.39 18.49 21.91
C TYR A 444 -22.65 17.72 22.29
N TYR A 445 -23.82 18.37 22.19
CA TYR A 445 -25.13 17.73 22.31
C TYR A 445 -25.85 17.72 20.97
N ILE A 446 -26.53 16.61 20.66
CA ILE A 446 -27.38 16.47 19.48
C ILE A 446 -28.83 16.40 19.97
N THR A 447 -29.64 17.36 19.55
CA THR A 447 -31.08 17.41 19.82
C THR A 447 -31.84 17.07 18.53
N SER A 448 -32.64 16.01 18.57
CA SER A 448 -33.52 15.59 17.47
C SER A 448 -34.97 15.80 17.85
N ILE A 449 -35.77 16.34 16.94
CA ILE A 449 -37.16 16.71 17.16
C ILE A 449 -38.01 16.12 16.04
N VAL A 450 -39.12 15.49 16.42
CA VAL A 450 -40.10 14.91 15.49
C VAL A 450 -41.47 15.45 15.83
N ASP A 451 -42.15 16.05 14.86
CA ASP A 451 -43.54 16.48 15.00
C ASP A 451 -44.47 15.26 14.97
N ILE A 452 -45.31 15.13 16.00
CA ILE A 452 -46.33 14.09 16.15
C ILE A 452 -47.74 14.67 16.32
N THR A 453 -47.93 15.95 16.01
CA THR A 453 -49.20 16.67 16.20
C THR A 453 -50.36 15.99 15.47
N GLU A 454 -50.24 15.77 14.14
CA GLU A 454 -51.27 15.11 13.33
C GLU A 454 -51.58 13.68 13.84
N ARG A 455 -50.55 12.95 14.27
CA ARG A 455 -50.71 11.60 14.82
C ARG A 455 -51.53 11.61 16.11
N LYS A 456 -51.26 12.55 17.03
CA LYS A 456 -52.01 12.69 18.28
C LYS A 456 -53.44 13.16 18.05
N GLU A 457 -53.64 14.09 17.11
CA GLU A 457 -54.99 14.52 16.70
C GLU A 457 -55.81 13.36 16.14
N LEU A 458 -55.20 12.54 15.27
CA LEU A 458 -55.84 11.36 14.70
C LEU A 458 -56.15 10.31 15.77
N GLU A 459 -55.23 10.06 16.71
CA GLU A 459 -55.43 9.16 17.83
C GLU A 459 -56.62 9.61 18.71
N ASN A 460 -56.69 10.89 19.05
CA ASN A 460 -57.79 11.46 19.81
C ASN A 460 -59.13 11.32 19.06
N ARG A 461 -59.13 11.62 17.76
CA ARG A 461 -60.34 11.50 16.92
C ARG A 461 -60.82 10.04 16.80
N LEU A 462 -59.90 9.09 16.65
CA LEU A 462 -60.22 7.65 16.65
C LEU A 462 -60.79 7.22 18.00
N ARG A 463 -60.25 7.74 19.10
CA ARG A 463 -60.76 7.46 20.45
C ARG A 463 -62.19 7.98 20.61
N GLU A 464 -62.49 9.20 20.20
CA GLU A 464 -63.83 9.78 20.25
C GLU A 464 -64.85 8.97 19.45
N LEU A 465 -64.52 8.63 18.18
CA LEU A 465 -65.37 7.80 17.32
C LEU A 465 -65.65 6.42 17.90
N SER A 466 -64.71 5.90 18.70
CA SER A 466 -64.81 4.56 19.27
C SER A 466 -65.51 4.54 20.63
N GLU A 467 -65.59 5.67 21.35
CA GLU A 467 -66.20 5.77 22.69
C GLU A 467 -67.61 6.40 22.69
N LYS A 468 -68.05 6.99 21.58
CA LYS A 468 -69.38 7.63 21.45
C LYS A 468 -70.39 6.78 20.68
N ASP A 469 -71.68 6.94 20.97
CA ASP A 469 -72.80 6.40 20.19
C ASP A 469 -73.03 7.26 18.93
N SER A 470 -73.22 6.62 17.78
CA SER A 470 -73.29 7.34 16.50
C SER A 470 -74.59 8.12 16.29
N LEU A 471 -75.68 7.75 16.98
CA LEU A 471 -76.98 8.41 16.84
C LEU A 471 -77.14 9.57 17.82
N THR A 472 -76.79 9.35 19.09
CA THR A 472 -77.04 10.30 20.19
C THR A 472 -75.82 11.13 20.58
N HIS A 473 -74.62 10.75 20.15
CA HIS A 473 -73.35 11.34 20.62
C HIS A 473 -73.12 11.27 22.15
N LEU A 474 -73.92 10.46 22.86
CA LEU A 474 -73.64 10.05 24.23
C LEU A 474 -72.47 9.06 24.27
N TRP A 475 -71.98 8.73 25.46
CA TRP A 475 -71.05 7.63 25.60
C TRP A 475 -71.70 6.31 25.20
N ASN A 476 -70.96 5.44 24.52
CA ASN A 476 -71.46 4.12 24.14
C ASN A 476 -71.26 3.10 25.27
N ARG A 477 -71.84 1.91 25.09
CA ARG A 477 -71.71 0.79 26.02
C ARG A 477 -70.25 0.52 26.44
N ARG A 478 -69.30 0.52 25.50
CA ARG A 478 -67.90 0.21 25.83
C ARG A 478 -67.29 1.24 26.78
N LYS A 479 -67.61 2.52 26.59
CA LYS A 479 -67.15 3.57 27.50
C LYS A 479 -67.87 3.50 28.86
N PHE A 480 -69.16 3.16 28.87
CA PHE A 480 -69.92 2.92 30.09
C PHE A 480 -69.30 1.81 30.95
N GLU A 481 -68.97 0.64 30.38
CA GLU A 481 -68.35 -0.47 31.13
C GLU A 481 -67.01 -0.05 31.78
N ARG A 482 -66.22 0.77 31.07
CA ARG A 482 -64.96 1.30 31.59
C ARG A 482 -65.18 2.29 32.74
N GLU A 483 -66.18 3.16 32.61
CA GLU A 483 -66.52 4.10 33.67
C GLU A 483 -67.10 3.38 34.89
N LEU A 484 -68.00 2.41 34.69
CA LEU A 484 -68.55 1.58 35.76
C LEU A 484 -67.43 0.89 36.55
N THR A 485 -66.45 0.33 35.85
CA THR A 485 -65.25 -0.29 36.46
C THR A 485 -64.44 0.73 37.27
N LEU A 486 -64.20 1.92 36.71
CA LEU A 486 -63.46 2.99 37.39
C LEU A 486 -64.16 3.42 38.68
N GLN A 487 -65.47 3.63 38.61
CA GLN A 487 -66.29 4.07 39.73
C GLN A 487 -66.34 3.00 40.83
N THR A 488 -66.46 1.72 40.46
CA THR A 488 -66.35 0.59 41.40
C THR A 488 -65.00 0.54 42.11
N GLN A 489 -63.89 0.79 41.40
CA GLN A 489 -62.55 0.86 42.02
C GLN A 489 -62.41 2.04 42.99
N LEU A 490 -63.08 3.17 42.70
CA LEU A 490 -63.10 4.32 43.61
C LEU A 490 -63.92 4.03 44.86
N VAL A 491 -65.07 3.35 44.73
CA VAL A 491 -65.87 2.86 45.87
C VAL A 491 -65.05 1.88 46.73
N GLU A 492 -64.35 0.92 46.13
CA GLU A 492 -63.49 -0.02 46.87
C GLU A 492 -62.36 0.70 47.62
N ARG A 493 -61.79 1.75 47.01
CA ARG A 493 -60.69 2.52 47.60
C ARG A 493 -61.15 3.47 48.71
N TYR A 494 -62.37 3.99 48.62
CA TYR A 494 -62.91 5.01 49.52
C TYR A 494 -64.35 4.66 50.00
N PRO A 495 -64.54 3.54 50.73
CA PRO A 495 -65.87 3.00 51.03
C PRO A 495 -66.75 3.91 51.89
N ASP A 496 -66.16 4.73 52.76
CA ASP A 496 -66.90 5.60 53.69
C ASP A 496 -67.18 7.02 53.14
N ASP A 497 -66.45 7.43 52.09
CA ASP A 497 -66.43 8.82 51.58
C ASP A 497 -66.88 8.96 50.10
N TYR A 498 -67.19 7.85 49.43
CA TYR A 498 -67.50 7.83 47.99
C TYR A 498 -68.81 7.07 47.69
N SER A 499 -69.94 7.79 47.75
CA SER A 499 -71.25 7.26 47.34
C SER A 499 -71.44 7.40 45.83
N VAL A 500 -71.84 6.33 45.14
CA VAL A 500 -72.16 6.36 43.71
C VAL A 500 -73.43 5.58 43.47
N CYS A 501 -74.31 6.10 42.63
CA CYS A 501 -75.50 5.37 42.19
C CYS A 501 -75.44 5.08 40.69
N LEU A 502 -75.92 3.90 40.32
CA LEU A 502 -76.15 3.47 38.95
C LEU A 502 -77.66 3.49 38.65
N CYS A 503 -78.04 4.08 37.53
CA CYS A 503 -79.40 4.07 37.03
C CYS A 503 -79.43 3.48 35.62
N LEU A 504 -80.34 2.54 35.37
CA LEU A 504 -80.69 2.06 34.03
C LEU A 504 -82.06 2.63 33.66
N ILE A 505 -82.20 3.12 32.43
CA ILE A 505 -83.40 3.79 31.92
C ILE A 505 -83.79 3.16 30.60
N ASP A 506 -85.08 2.89 30.41
CA ASP A 506 -85.62 2.34 29.17
C ASP A 506 -86.85 3.15 28.71
N ILE A 507 -86.94 3.37 27.39
CA ILE A 507 -88.09 4.04 26.79
C ILE A 507 -89.29 3.08 26.71
N ASP A 508 -90.35 3.41 27.44
CA ASP A 508 -91.53 2.58 27.52
C ASP A 508 -92.24 2.43 26.17
N TYR A 509 -92.59 1.20 25.84
CA TYR A 509 -93.27 0.84 24.58
C TYR A 509 -92.54 1.33 23.32
N PHE A 510 -91.20 1.50 23.35
CA PHE A 510 -90.42 2.00 22.22
C PHE A 510 -90.64 1.18 20.92
N LYS A 511 -90.76 -0.14 21.04
CA LYS A 511 -91.09 -1.01 19.91
C LYS A 511 -92.39 -0.58 19.20
N ARG A 512 -93.41 -0.11 19.93
CA ARG A 512 -94.66 0.38 19.34
C ARG A 512 -94.42 1.63 18.50
N VAL A 513 -93.55 2.53 18.92
CA VAL A 513 -93.16 3.72 18.14
C VAL A 513 -92.50 3.29 16.83
N ASN A 514 -91.57 2.35 16.87
CA ASN A 514 -90.95 1.81 15.65
C ASN A 514 -91.95 1.10 14.73
N ASP A 515 -92.83 0.27 15.30
CA ASP A 515 -93.79 -0.52 14.53
C ASP A 515 -94.89 0.36 13.90
N GLU A 516 -95.31 1.44 14.57
CA GLU A 516 -96.38 2.33 14.09
C GLU A 516 -95.87 3.51 13.23
N GLN A 517 -94.67 4.03 13.51
CA GLN A 517 -94.17 5.29 12.93
C GLN A 517 -92.85 5.13 12.17
N GLY A 518 -92.26 3.93 12.17
CA GLY A 518 -91.01 3.61 11.50
C GLY A 518 -89.76 3.95 12.31
N HIS A 519 -88.64 3.32 11.94
CA HIS A 519 -87.36 3.45 12.65
C HIS A 519 -86.80 4.87 12.67
N ASP A 520 -86.95 5.64 11.59
CA ASP A 520 -86.49 7.05 11.55
C ASP A 520 -87.17 7.91 12.63
N GLN A 521 -88.42 7.61 12.96
CA GLN A 521 -89.15 8.31 14.01
C GLN A 521 -88.74 7.81 15.41
N GLY A 522 -88.47 6.51 15.56
CA GLY A 522 -87.87 5.96 16.77
C GLY A 522 -86.48 6.57 17.07
N ASP A 523 -85.64 6.74 16.05
CA ASP A 523 -84.34 7.37 16.19
C ASP A 523 -84.45 8.82 16.67
N LYS A 524 -85.41 9.60 16.13
CA LYS A 524 -85.69 10.96 16.62
C LYS A 524 -86.13 10.97 18.09
N VAL A 525 -86.93 9.99 18.49
CA VAL A 525 -87.35 9.84 19.90
C VAL A 525 -86.12 9.56 20.78
N ILE A 526 -85.23 8.65 20.37
CA ILE A 526 -84.00 8.35 21.11
C ILE A 526 -83.11 9.60 21.23
N VAL A 527 -82.90 10.34 20.15
CA VAL A 527 -82.11 11.59 20.17
C VAL A 527 -82.75 12.60 21.13
N LYS A 528 -84.05 12.83 21.02
CA LYS A 528 -84.75 13.79 21.88
C LYS A 528 -84.73 13.40 23.36
N VAL A 529 -84.88 12.11 23.67
CA VAL A 529 -84.71 11.58 25.04
C VAL A 529 -83.27 11.84 25.51
N SER A 530 -82.26 11.56 24.68
CA SER A 530 -80.86 11.80 25.03
C SER A 530 -80.54 13.26 25.32
N ASP A 531 -81.14 14.20 24.58
CA ASP A 531 -81.00 15.64 24.80
C ASP A 531 -81.60 16.05 26.15
N VAL A 532 -82.82 15.58 26.46
CA VAL A 532 -83.49 15.88 27.74
C VAL A 532 -82.70 15.31 28.92
N LEU A 533 -82.22 14.06 28.80
CA LEU A 533 -81.37 13.45 29.84
C LEU A 533 -80.08 14.26 30.06
N SER A 534 -79.42 14.65 28.97
CA SER A 534 -78.17 15.42 29.03
C SER A 534 -78.35 16.81 29.65
N GLU A 535 -79.45 17.50 29.34
CA GLU A 535 -79.74 18.84 29.86
C GLU A 535 -80.06 18.84 31.36
N LYS A 536 -80.68 17.77 31.86
CA LYS A 536 -81.14 17.68 33.26
C LYS A 536 -80.13 17.03 34.20
N LEU A 537 -79.10 16.39 33.68
CA LEU A 537 -77.99 15.82 34.44
C LEU A 537 -76.86 16.83 34.65
N ARG A 538 -76.02 16.60 35.66
CA ARG A 538 -74.83 17.43 35.90
C ARG A 538 -73.74 17.06 34.92
N VAL A 539 -72.83 18.00 34.65
CA VAL A 539 -71.61 17.75 33.84
C VAL A 539 -70.75 16.61 34.42
N THR A 540 -70.83 16.37 35.73
CA THR A 540 -70.12 15.30 36.44
C THR A 540 -70.81 13.94 36.36
N ASP A 541 -72.09 13.89 35.97
CA ASP A 541 -72.82 12.63 35.83
C ASP A 541 -72.45 11.99 34.49
N PHE A 542 -72.27 10.68 34.50
CA PHE A 542 -71.90 9.94 33.30
C PHE A 542 -73.17 9.38 32.65
N LEU A 543 -73.51 9.89 31.46
CA LEU A 543 -74.65 9.43 30.67
C LEU A 543 -74.19 8.64 29.43
N ALA A 544 -74.74 7.45 29.25
CA ALA A 544 -74.45 6.58 28.11
C ALA A 544 -75.72 5.96 27.51
N ARG A 545 -75.67 5.67 26.21
CA ARG A 545 -76.61 4.76 25.54
C ARG A 545 -75.97 3.37 25.47
N ILE A 546 -76.57 2.40 26.15
CA ILE A 546 -75.99 1.06 26.34
C ILE A 546 -76.64 -0.01 25.43
N GLY A 547 -77.85 0.26 24.94
CA GLY A 547 -78.64 -0.62 24.09
C GLY A 547 -79.64 0.19 23.26
N GLY A 548 -80.43 -0.48 22.41
CA GLY A 548 -81.35 0.16 21.44
C GLY A 548 -82.08 1.39 22.00
N GLU A 549 -82.95 1.17 22.98
CA GLU A 549 -83.72 2.18 23.71
C GLU A 549 -83.25 2.39 25.17
N GLU A 550 -82.10 1.82 25.51
CA GLU A 550 -81.60 1.72 26.89
C GLU A 550 -80.47 2.72 27.15
N PHE A 551 -80.62 3.48 28.23
CA PHE A 551 -79.64 4.43 28.72
C PHE A 551 -79.15 4.03 30.11
N ALA A 552 -77.92 4.41 30.43
CA ALA A 552 -77.34 4.24 31.75
C ALA A 552 -76.77 5.56 32.26
N VAL A 553 -76.99 5.83 33.55
CA VAL A 553 -76.46 7.00 34.25
C VAL A 553 -75.66 6.53 35.45
N ILE A 554 -74.42 7.00 35.58
CA ILE A 554 -73.63 6.86 36.80
C ILE A 554 -73.55 8.25 37.45
N MET A 555 -73.92 8.33 38.73
CA MET A 555 -73.98 9.57 39.50
C MET A 555 -72.97 9.51 40.65
N PRO A 556 -71.73 10.00 40.45
CA PRO A 556 -70.73 10.05 41.51
C PRO A 556 -71.14 11.01 42.63
N HIS A 557 -70.68 10.74 43.85
CA HIS A 557 -71.01 11.49 45.07
C HIS A 557 -72.52 11.72 45.28
N THR A 558 -73.32 10.69 45.00
CA THR A 558 -74.78 10.75 45.07
C THR A 558 -75.31 9.57 45.89
N SER A 559 -76.08 9.87 46.93
CA SER A 559 -76.76 8.86 47.76
C SER A 559 -78.01 8.31 47.07
N THR A 560 -78.49 7.13 47.49
CA THR A 560 -79.66 6.50 46.86
C THR A 560 -80.95 7.35 46.93
N PRO A 561 -81.27 8.11 48.00
CA PRO A 561 -82.42 9.01 48.00
C PRO A 561 -82.25 10.21 47.05
N GLU A 562 -81.02 10.73 46.91
CA GLU A 562 -80.72 11.82 45.96
C GLU A 562 -80.82 11.33 44.51
N ALA A 563 -80.32 10.12 44.23
CA ALA A 563 -80.45 9.48 42.92
C ALA A 563 -81.91 9.30 42.54
N GLN A 564 -82.76 8.83 43.46
CA GLN A 564 -84.20 8.72 43.24
C GLN A 564 -84.84 10.06 42.84
N LEU A 565 -84.48 11.14 43.54
CA LEU A 565 -85.00 12.48 43.23
C LEU A 565 -84.55 12.96 41.83
N VAL A 566 -83.28 12.72 41.48
CA VAL A 566 -82.74 13.09 40.17
C VAL A 566 -83.45 12.32 39.07
N VAL A 567 -83.58 10.99 39.21
CA VAL A 567 -84.18 10.13 38.19
C VAL A 567 -85.69 10.37 38.06
N GLU A 568 -86.39 10.65 39.16
CA GLU A 568 -87.81 11.04 39.11
C GLU A 568 -88.00 12.36 38.36
N ARG A 569 -87.07 13.31 38.53
CA ARG A 569 -87.05 14.55 37.73
C ARG A 569 -86.81 14.28 36.25
N LEU A 570 -85.94 13.33 35.90
CA LEU A 570 -85.73 12.91 34.51
C LEU A 570 -87.00 12.31 33.92
N ARG A 571 -87.65 11.41 34.66
CA ARG A 571 -88.91 10.77 34.26
C ARG A 571 -90.01 11.79 33.99
N GLN A 572 -90.22 12.73 34.93
CA GLN A 572 -91.20 13.80 34.79
C GLN A 572 -90.87 14.74 33.63
N ALA A 573 -89.59 15.07 33.42
CA ALA A 573 -89.18 15.92 32.30
C ALA A 573 -89.50 15.28 30.94
N ILE A 574 -89.37 13.96 30.82
CA ILE A 574 -89.75 13.22 29.61
C ILE A 574 -91.28 13.16 29.45
N GLU A 575 -92.01 12.84 30.52
CA GLU A 575 -93.48 12.74 30.49
C GLU A 575 -94.16 14.08 30.15
N LEU A 576 -93.60 15.20 30.62
CA LEU A 576 -94.14 16.54 30.41
C LEU A 576 -93.70 17.19 29.08
N ASP A 577 -92.75 16.61 28.34
CA ASP A 577 -92.33 17.14 27.05
C ASP A 577 -93.40 16.82 25.99
N GLU A 578 -94.20 17.82 25.61
CA GLU A 578 -95.29 17.67 24.61
C GLU A 578 -94.80 17.15 23.24
N SER A 579 -93.50 17.26 22.94
CA SER A 579 -92.92 16.71 21.72
C SER A 579 -92.62 15.21 21.79
N LEU A 580 -92.71 14.61 22.99
CA LEU A 580 -92.52 13.20 23.26
C LEU A 580 -93.85 12.56 23.69
N THR A 581 -94.35 11.60 22.91
CA THR A 581 -95.53 10.81 23.31
C THR A 581 -95.14 9.49 23.97
N ILE A 582 -94.05 9.51 24.74
CA ILE A 582 -93.46 8.34 25.40
C ILE A 582 -93.23 8.61 26.88
N THR A 583 -93.01 7.55 27.65
CA THR A 583 -92.57 7.61 29.04
C THR A 583 -91.27 6.82 29.19
N ILE A 584 -90.59 6.97 30.32
CA ILE A 584 -89.44 6.13 30.67
C ILE A 584 -89.69 5.39 31.98
N SER A 585 -89.18 4.17 32.05
CA SER A 585 -89.03 3.41 33.29
C SER A 585 -87.56 3.41 33.69
N ALA A 586 -87.27 3.49 35.00
CA ALA A 586 -85.90 3.55 35.49
C ALA A 586 -85.66 2.66 36.72
N GLY A 587 -84.52 1.98 36.76
CA GLY A 587 -84.07 1.18 37.90
C GLY A 587 -82.80 1.75 38.49
N ILE A 588 -82.79 1.98 39.81
CA ILE A 588 -81.64 2.53 40.54
C ILE A 588 -81.02 1.46 41.44
N SER A 589 -79.69 1.46 41.52
CA SER A 589 -78.93 0.72 42.53
C SER A 589 -77.77 1.56 43.05
N ASP A 590 -77.36 1.31 44.30
CA ASP A 590 -76.06 1.75 44.80
C ASP A 590 -74.93 1.01 44.07
N LEU A 591 -73.78 1.65 43.90
CA LEU A 591 -72.61 1.00 43.34
C LEU A 591 -71.76 0.41 44.46
N SER A 592 -71.57 -0.91 44.43
CA SER A 592 -70.66 -1.62 45.33
C SER A 592 -69.32 -1.95 44.66
N GLN A 593 -68.40 -2.56 45.41
CA GLN A 593 -67.16 -3.14 44.88
C GLN A 593 -67.39 -4.24 43.81
N ASP A 594 -68.61 -4.78 43.72
CA ASP A 594 -69.02 -5.70 42.66
C ASP A 594 -69.93 -4.96 41.66
N SER A 595 -69.32 -4.53 40.54
CA SER A 595 -70.03 -3.86 39.46
C SER A 595 -71.10 -4.75 38.82
N THR A 596 -70.88 -6.07 38.78
CA THR A 596 -71.84 -7.03 38.19
C THR A 596 -73.08 -7.13 39.06
N ARG A 597 -72.89 -7.18 40.39
CA ARG A 597 -73.98 -7.15 41.36
C ARG A 597 -74.80 -5.87 41.24
N SER A 598 -74.14 -4.72 41.20
CA SER A 598 -74.77 -3.40 41.13
C SER A 598 -75.57 -3.22 39.83
N TYR A 599 -75.01 -3.67 38.70
CA TYR A 599 -75.72 -3.69 37.41
C TYR A 599 -76.94 -4.62 37.46
N LYS A 600 -76.82 -5.84 38.01
CA LYS A 600 -77.95 -6.78 38.16
C LYS A 600 -79.07 -6.19 39.01
N CYS A 601 -78.74 -5.52 40.12
CA CYS A 601 -79.74 -4.85 40.97
C CYS A 601 -80.46 -3.72 40.22
N ALA A 602 -79.73 -2.88 39.48
CA ALA A 602 -80.34 -1.81 38.68
C ALA A 602 -81.26 -2.36 37.57
N ASP A 603 -80.88 -3.46 36.93
CA ASP A 603 -81.69 -4.16 35.92
C ASP A 603 -82.98 -4.75 36.51
N ILE A 604 -82.90 -5.33 37.72
CA ILE A 604 -84.08 -5.85 38.43
C ILE A 604 -85.03 -4.73 38.84
N ALA A 605 -84.50 -3.62 39.34
CA ALA A 605 -85.31 -2.44 39.63
C ALA A 605 -85.99 -1.91 38.36
N LEU A 606 -85.28 -1.87 37.23
CA LEU A 606 -85.85 -1.44 35.95
C LEU A 606 -86.97 -2.40 35.50
N TYR A 607 -86.77 -3.70 35.64
CA TYR A 607 -87.78 -4.71 35.36
C TYR A 607 -89.02 -4.57 36.27
N GLU A 608 -88.82 -4.28 37.56
CA GLU A 608 -89.90 -3.98 38.50
C GLU A 608 -90.70 -2.76 38.05
N SER A 609 -90.03 -1.66 37.70
CA SER A 609 -90.69 -0.46 37.15
C SER A 609 -91.52 -0.79 35.89
N LYS A 610 -91.01 -1.64 35.00
CA LYS A 610 -91.75 -2.07 33.80
C LYS A 610 -92.97 -2.95 34.12
N THR A 611 -92.91 -3.76 35.17
CA THR A 611 -94.00 -4.69 35.52
C THR A 611 -95.08 -4.07 36.41
N LEU A 612 -94.73 -3.09 37.25
CA LEU A 612 -95.65 -2.35 38.11
C LEU A 612 -96.46 -1.27 37.38
N GLY A 613 -96.40 -1.20 36.04
CA GLY A 613 -97.21 -0.27 35.24
C GLY A 613 -96.45 0.70 34.35
N ARG A 614 -95.10 0.65 34.32
CA ARG A 614 -94.21 1.56 33.59
C ARG A 614 -94.31 3.01 34.08
N ASN A 615 -93.57 3.93 33.45
CA ASN A 615 -93.53 5.35 33.81
C ASN A 615 -93.28 5.59 35.30
N GLN A 616 -92.27 4.90 35.85
CA GLN A 616 -91.92 4.99 37.27
C GLN A 616 -90.45 4.63 37.52
N VAL A 617 -90.02 4.84 38.76
CA VAL A 617 -88.67 4.59 39.23
C VAL A 617 -88.70 3.59 40.40
N SER A 618 -87.93 2.52 40.30
CA SER A 618 -87.75 1.53 41.37
C SER A 618 -86.31 1.54 41.87
N LEU A 619 -86.10 1.02 43.09
CA LEU A 619 -84.80 0.95 43.75
C LEU A 619 -84.52 -0.49 44.19
N CYS A 620 -83.33 -0.99 43.90
CA CYS A 620 -82.81 -2.24 44.44
C CYS A 620 -81.39 -2.02 44.95
N LEU A 621 -81.19 -2.25 46.25
CA LEU A 621 -79.90 -2.09 46.89
C LEU A 621 -79.03 -3.34 46.70
N THR A 622 -77.72 -3.16 46.64
CA THR A 622 -76.77 -4.28 46.49
C THR A 622 -76.86 -5.26 47.67
N THR A 623 -77.29 -4.77 48.84
CA THR A 623 -77.55 -5.52 50.08
C THR A 623 -78.86 -6.33 50.07
N ASP A 624 -79.77 -6.09 49.14
CA ASP A 624 -81.06 -6.80 49.11
C ASP A 624 -80.87 -8.28 48.73
N GLU A 625 -81.61 -9.20 49.33
CA GLU A 625 -81.58 -10.61 48.90
C GLU A 625 -82.27 -10.73 47.53
N VAL A 626 -81.46 -10.96 46.50
CA VAL A 626 -81.91 -11.03 45.11
C VAL A 626 -81.58 -12.43 44.59
N ALA A 627 -82.61 -13.17 44.17
CA ALA A 627 -82.51 -14.54 43.67
C ALA A 627 -81.74 -14.67 42.34
#